data_AF-A0A950JHW2-F1
#
_entry.id   AF-A0A950JHW2-F1
#
_cell.length_a   1.000
_cell.length_b   1.000
_cell.length_c   1.000
_cell.angle_alpha   90.00
_cell.angle_beta   90.00
_cell.angle_gamma   90.00
#
_symmetry.space_group_name_H-M   'P 1'
#
loop_
_entity.id
_entity.type
_entity.pdbx_description
1 polymer ?
#
loop_
_entity_poly.entity_id
_entity_poly.type
_entity_poly.pdbx_seq_one_letter_code
_entity_poly.pdbx_strand_id
1 'polypeptide(L)'
;MTSRSIAVGQGMAIIGALLGALAAGRQILLHVLPGDPGFGSPVFGLHLYTWCFIAFGCQIAASAVLLIASAEDSEVRGPMITIAAAAFALVVVANLVSVIAEAGLNWELPPDPAGYLLFK
;
A
#
# COMPACT_ATOMS: atom_id res chain seq x y z
N MET A 1 20.05 -5.88 -16.33
CA MET A 1 19.47 -6.80 -15.31
C MET A 1 19.12 -8.09 -16.02
N THR A 2 19.34 -9.28 -15.45
CA THR A 2 18.87 -10.53 -16.06
C THR A 2 17.35 -10.66 -15.88
N SER A 3 16.64 -11.33 -16.80
CA SER A 3 15.18 -11.56 -16.70
C SER A 3 14.77 -12.17 -15.35
N ARG A 4 15.67 -12.95 -14.73
CA ARG A 4 15.51 -13.50 -13.37
C ARG A 4 15.37 -12.41 -12.29
N SER A 5 16.17 -11.35 -12.35
CA SER A 5 16.09 -10.26 -11.36
C SER A 5 14.80 -9.45 -11.49
N ILE A 6 14.32 -9.25 -12.72
CA ILE A 6 13.02 -8.60 -12.98
C ILE A 6 11.90 -9.49 -12.43
N ALA A 7 11.93 -10.79 -12.76
CA ALA A 7 10.93 -11.75 -12.28
C ALA A 7 10.83 -11.80 -10.75
N VAL A 8 11.98 -11.86 -10.06
CA VAL A 8 12.02 -11.84 -8.59
C VAL A 8 11.49 -10.50 -8.05
N GLY A 9 11.92 -9.37 -8.61
CA GLY A 9 11.46 -8.05 -8.16
C GLY A 9 9.96 -7.84 -8.32
N GLN A 10 9.41 -8.20 -9.48
CA GLN A 10 7.96 -8.11 -9.73
C GLN A 10 7.18 -9.12 -8.87
N GLY A 11 7.70 -10.32 -8.66
CA GLY A 11 7.11 -11.29 -7.74
C GLY A 11 6.99 -10.75 -6.31
N MET A 12 8.05 -10.13 -5.78
CA MET A 12 8.02 -9.47 -4.48
C MET A 12 7.02 -8.31 -4.45
N ALA A 13 6.97 -7.50 -5.50
CA ALA A 13 6.03 -6.38 -5.61
C ALA A 13 4.56 -6.85 -5.62
N ILE A 14 4.25 -7.93 -6.34
CA ILE A 14 2.92 -8.54 -6.37
C ILE A 14 2.53 -9.07 -4.99
N ILE A 15 3.41 -9.79 -4.30
CA ILE A 15 3.13 -10.30 -2.95
C ILE A 15 2.85 -9.14 -1.98
N GLY A 16 3.67 -8.09 -2.00
CA GLY A 16 3.45 -6.90 -1.18
C GLY A 16 2.13 -6.20 -1.49
N ALA A 17 1.80 -6.04 -2.77
CA ALA A 17 0.55 -5.43 -3.19
C ALA A 17 -0.69 -6.27 -2.80
N LEU A 18 -0.60 -7.60 -2.86
CA LEU A 18 -1.67 -8.49 -2.40
C LEU A 18 -1.93 -8.34 -0.89
N LEU A 19 -0.87 -8.31 -0.07
CA LEU A 19 -1.02 -8.08 1.37
C LEU A 19 -1.64 -6.71 1.67
N GLY A 20 -1.22 -5.67 0.94
CA GLY A 20 -1.81 -4.34 1.03
C GLY A 20 -3.27 -4.29 0.62
N ALA A 21 -3.62 -4.98 -0.48
CA ALA A 21 -5.00 -5.10 -0.95
C ALA A 21 -5.90 -5.85 0.04
N LEU A 22 -5.38 -6.87 0.72
CA LEU A 22 -6.12 -7.57 1.79
C LEU A 22 -6.39 -6.66 2.98
N ALA A 23 -5.40 -5.88 3.42
CA ALA A 23 -5.58 -4.92 4.52
C ALA A 23 -6.59 -3.82 4.15
N ALA A 24 -6.48 -3.24 2.96
CA ALA A 24 -7.43 -2.25 2.44
C ALA A 24 -8.83 -2.85 2.25
N GLY A 25 -8.92 -4.06 1.71
CA GLY A 25 -10.16 -4.80 1.53
C GLY A 25 -10.88 -5.09 2.84
N ARG A 26 -10.14 -5.44 3.90
CA ARG A 26 -10.70 -5.54 5.26
C ARG A 26 -11.36 -4.24 5.70
N GLN A 27 -10.71 -3.09 5.48
CA GLN A 27 -11.29 -1.80 5.87
C GLN A 27 -12.54 -1.45 5.05
N ILE A 28 -12.55 -1.76 3.75
CA ILE A 28 -13.75 -1.62 2.90
C ILE A 28 -14.90 -2.45 3.47
N LEU A 29 -14.63 -3.71 3.84
CA LEU A 29 -15.65 -4.61 4.39
C LEU A 29 -16.19 -4.15 5.74
N LEU A 30 -15.37 -3.47 6.55
CA LEU A 30 -15.82 -2.90 7.83
C LEU A 30 -16.82 -1.75 7.62
N HIS A 31 -16.68 -0.95 6.56
CA HIS A 31 -17.53 0.21 6.26
C HIS A 31 -18.49 0.01 5.09
N VAL A 32 -18.87 -1.23 4.78
CA VAL A 32 -19.80 -1.53 3.67
C VAL A 32 -21.27 -1.33 4.06
N LEU A 33 -21.58 -1.21 5.35
CA LEU A 33 -22.94 -1.16 5.86
C LEU A 33 -23.61 0.19 5.54
N PRO A 34 -24.89 0.20 5.10
CA PRO A 34 -25.58 1.44 4.77
C PRO A 34 -25.74 2.34 5.99
N GLY A 35 -25.37 3.62 5.83
CA GLY A 35 -25.41 4.64 6.89
C GLY A 35 -24.09 4.81 7.66
N ASP A 36 -23.06 4.02 7.35
CA ASP A 36 -21.72 4.23 7.89
C ASP A 36 -21.05 5.44 7.21
N PRO A 37 -20.61 6.46 7.98
CA PRO A 37 -19.87 7.60 7.41
C PRO A 37 -18.46 7.24 6.91
N GLY A 38 -17.94 6.06 7.26
CA GLY A 38 -16.60 5.61 6.94
C GLY A 38 -15.51 6.27 7.79
N PHE A 39 -14.28 5.75 7.67
CA PHE A 39 -13.11 6.29 8.37
C PHE A 39 -12.30 7.28 7.54
N GLY A 40 -11.96 8.42 8.14
CA GLY A 40 -11.19 9.49 7.52
C GLY A 40 -11.96 10.32 6.49
N SER A 41 -11.38 11.44 6.05
CA SER A 41 -12.02 12.30 5.04
C SER A 41 -11.89 11.70 3.64
N PRO A 42 -12.98 11.64 2.85
CA PRO A 42 -12.92 11.14 1.48
C PRO A 42 -12.19 12.13 0.56
N VAL A 43 -11.42 11.57 -0.38
CA VAL A 43 -10.74 12.30 -1.45
C VAL A 43 -11.41 11.93 -2.77
N PHE A 44 -11.91 12.91 -3.52
CA PHE A 44 -12.74 12.69 -4.72
C PHE A 44 -13.95 11.76 -4.48
N GLY A 45 -14.52 11.82 -3.27
CA GLY A 45 -15.70 11.01 -2.91
C GLY A 45 -15.40 9.56 -2.52
N LEU A 46 -14.13 9.14 -2.47
CA LEU A 46 -13.72 7.82 -1.99
C LEU A 46 -12.81 7.95 -0.76
N HIS A 47 -13.02 7.09 0.23
CA HIS A 47 -12.14 7.02 1.40
C HIS A 47 -10.76 6.49 1.02
N LEU A 48 -9.75 6.83 1.83
CA LEU A 48 -8.35 6.51 1.54
C LEU A 48 -8.10 5.01 1.44
N TYR A 49 -8.80 4.19 2.23
CA TYR A 49 -8.68 2.72 2.14
C TYR A 49 -9.17 2.18 0.78
N THR A 50 -10.16 2.82 0.14
CA THR A 50 -10.60 2.46 -1.22
C THR A 50 -9.56 2.87 -2.26
N TRP A 51 -8.95 4.04 -2.10
CA TRP A 51 -7.83 4.46 -2.95
C TRP A 51 -6.62 3.52 -2.82
N CYS A 52 -6.29 3.07 -1.61
CA CYS A 52 -5.24 2.07 -1.39
C CYS A 52 -5.55 0.78 -2.13
N PHE A 53 -6.79 0.29 -2.07
CA PHE A 53 -7.20 -0.92 -2.79
C PHE A 53 -7.01 -0.78 -4.31
N ILE A 54 -7.43 0.35 -4.89
CA ILE A 54 -7.24 0.65 -6.32
C ILE A 54 -5.75 0.70 -6.67
N ALA A 55 -4.95 1.41 -5.88
CA ALA A 55 -3.52 1.56 -6.11
C ALA A 55 -2.78 0.21 -6.09
N PHE A 56 -3.13 -0.68 -5.15
CA PHE A 56 -2.58 -2.04 -5.12
C PHE A 56 -3.02 -2.88 -6.33
N GLY A 57 -4.27 -2.74 -6.78
CA GLY A 57 -4.73 -3.36 -8.03
C GLY A 57 -3.93 -2.88 -9.24
N CYS A 58 -3.69 -1.57 -9.37
CA CYS A 58 -2.84 -1.01 -10.42
C CYS A 58 -1.40 -1.52 -10.35
N GLN A 59 -0.83 -1.64 -9.14
CA GLN A 59 0.52 -2.16 -8.94
C GLN A 59 0.65 -3.62 -9.38
N ILE A 60 -0.33 -4.47 -9.07
CA ILE A 60 -0.37 -5.87 -9.52
C ILE A 60 -0.43 -5.92 -11.05
N ALA A 61 -1.32 -5.13 -11.67
CA ALA A 61 -1.47 -5.07 -13.12
C ALA A 61 -0.17 -4.60 -13.80
N ALA A 62 0.46 -3.54 -13.30
CA ALA A 62 1.72 -3.04 -13.82
C ALA A 62 2.84 -4.08 -13.70
N SER A 63 2.93 -4.78 -12.57
CA SER A 63 3.92 -5.85 -12.36
C SER A 63 3.68 -7.03 -13.32
N ALA A 64 2.43 -7.39 -13.58
CA ALA A 64 2.06 -8.42 -14.54
C ALA A 64 2.43 -8.03 -15.98
N VAL A 65 2.13 -6.79 -16.39
CA VAL A 65 2.54 -6.27 -17.71
C VAL A 65 4.05 -6.29 -17.86
N LEU A 66 4.80 -5.87 -16.84
CA LEU A 66 6.26 -5.90 -16.86
C LEU A 66 6.80 -7.33 -16.96
N LEU A 67 6.22 -8.30 -16.25
CA LEU A 67 6.59 -9.72 -16.37
C LEU A 67 6.36 -10.26 -17.79
N ILE A 68 5.23 -9.91 -18.41
CA ILE A 68 4.91 -10.30 -19.80
C ILE A 68 5.89 -9.64 -20.79
N ALA A 69 6.19 -8.36 -20.58
CA ALA A 69 7.08 -7.57 -21.44
C ALA A 69 8.57 -7.89 -21.23
N SER A 70 8.95 -8.65 -20.21
CA SER A 70 10.34 -9.01 -19.87
C SER A 70 11.03 -9.95 -20.90
N ALA A 71 10.44 -10.12 -22.08
CA ALA A 71 11.01 -10.86 -23.21
C ALA A 71 12.11 -10.08 -23.96
N GLU A 72 12.21 -8.76 -23.76
CA GLU A 72 13.26 -7.93 -24.34
C GLU A 72 14.14 -7.32 -23.25
N ASP A 73 15.46 -7.50 -23.38
CA ASP A 73 16.48 -6.90 -22.50
C ASP A 73 16.43 -5.37 -22.63
N SER A 74 15.64 -4.74 -21.77
CA SER A 74 15.56 -3.29 -21.66
C SER A 74 16.08 -2.86 -20.28
N GLU A 75 17.19 -2.11 -20.31
CA GLU A 75 17.88 -1.66 -19.11
C GLU A 75 17.21 -0.40 -18.56
N VAL A 76 16.09 -0.56 -17.84
CA VAL A 76 15.47 0.59 -17.13
C VAL A 76 16.21 0.80 -15.82
N ARG A 77 17.29 1.58 -15.87
CA ARG A 77 17.95 2.17 -14.69
C ARG A 77 17.95 3.67 -14.84
N GLY A 78 17.21 4.34 -13.97
CA GLY A 78 17.18 5.80 -13.91
C GLY A 78 16.98 6.27 -12.47
N PRO A 79 17.41 7.51 -12.15
CA PRO A 79 17.27 8.09 -10.82
C PRO A 79 15.82 8.07 -10.32
N MET A 80 14.84 8.07 -11.24
CA MET A 80 13.42 8.01 -10.94
C MET A 80 13.01 6.75 -10.15
N ILE A 81 13.60 5.57 -10.43
CA ILE A 81 13.28 4.34 -9.70
C ILE A 81 13.80 4.44 -8.26
N THR A 82 15.01 4.96 -8.08
CA THR A 82 15.61 5.16 -6.76
C THR A 82 14.83 6.19 -5.95
N ILE A 83 14.42 7.29 -6.58
CA ILE A 83 13.59 8.33 -5.94
C ILE A 83 12.23 7.75 -5.56
N ALA A 84 11.56 7.02 -6.45
CA ALA A 84 10.27 6.39 -6.17
C ALA A 84 10.37 5.38 -5.03
N ALA A 85 11.40 4.53 -5.04
CA ALA A 85 11.66 3.57 -3.96
C ALA A 85 11.94 4.25 -2.62
N ALA A 86 12.74 5.32 -2.62
CA ALA A 86 13.04 6.09 -1.41
C ALA A 86 11.80 6.82 -0.87
N ALA A 87 11.00 7.43 -1.75
CA ALA A 87 9.75 8.08 -1.37
C ALA A 87 8.75 7.06 -0.79
N PHE A 88 8.62 5.88 -1.41
CA PHE A 88 7.80 4.80 -0.90
C PHE A 88 8.28 4.33 0.48
N ALA A 89 9.59 4.11 0.66
CA ALA A 89 10.16 3.74 1.94
C ALA A 89 9.91 4.79 3.03
N LEU A 90 10.06 6.09 2.70
CA LEU A 90 9.74 7.20 3.60
C LEU A 90 8.27 7.15 4.04
N VAL A 91 7.35 6.97 3.09
CA VAL A 91 5.91 6.87 3.38
C VAL A 91 5.62 5.67 4.28
N VAL A 92 6.22 4.51 4.02
CA VAL A 92 6.07 3.32 4.88
C VAL A 92 6.57 3.59 6.30
N VAL A 93 7.74 4.19 6.45
CA VAL A 93 8.29 4.55 7.77
C VAL A 93 7.39 5.56 8.49
N ALA A 94 6.90 6.58 7.78
CA ALA A 94 5.99 7.57 8.34
C ALA A 94 4.67 6.94 8.81
N ASN A 95 4.09 6.03 8.01
CA ASN A 95 2.89 5.29 8.38
C ASN A 95 3.15 4.39 9.59
N LEU A 96 4.30 3.71 9.65
CA LEU A 96 4.67 2.87 10.80
C LEU A 96 4.79 3.70 12.09
N VAL A 97 5.43 4.87 12.02
CA VAL A 97 5.51 5.80 13.16
C VAL A 97 4.12 6.28 13.57
N SER A 98 3.23 6.60 12.62
CA SER A 98 1.84 6.98 12.93
C SER A 98 1.10 5.86 13.65
N VAL A 99 1.19 4.62 13.15
CA VAL A 99 0.57 3.44 13.76
C VAL A 99 1.08 3.22 15.18
N ILE A 100 2.39 3.36 15.42
CA ILE A 100 2.96 3.24 16.78
C ILE A 100 2.44 4.36 17.70
N ALA A 101 2.34 5.59 17.19
CA ALA A 101 1.81 6.71 17.95
C ALA A 101 0.31 6.54 18.27
N GLU A 102 -0.46 5.97 17.34
CA GLU A 102 -1.89 5.70 17.49
C GLU A 102 -2.16 4.50 18.40
N ALA A 103 -1.40 3.41 18.28
CA ALA A 103 -1.59 2.18 19.06
C ALA A 103 -0.97 2.25 20.46
N GLY A 104 0.11 3.00 20.62
CA GLY A 104 0.99 2.88 21.77
C GLY A 104 1.73 1.53 21.78
N LEU A 105 1.81 0.89 22.95
CA LEU A 105 2.33 -0.48 23.11
C LEU A 105 1.22 -1.54 23.14
N ASN A 106 -0.02 -1.18 22.78
CA ASN A 106 -1.14 -2.12 22.77
C ASN A 106 -1.05 -3.07 21.58
N TRP A 107 -1.44 -4.33 21.81
CA TRP A 107 -1.39 -5.39 20.79
C TRP A 107 -2.43 -5.21 19.68
N GLU A 108 -3.58 -4.63 20.00
CA GLU A 108 -4.65 -4.36 19.04
C GLU A 108 -4.92 -2.86 18.94
N LEU A 109 -4.85 -2.34 17.72
CA LEU A 109 -5.31 -0.99 17.41
C LEU A 109 -6.82 -1.06 17.08
N PRO A 110 -7.65 -0.20 17.67
CA PRO A 110 -9.06 -0.07 17.27
C PRO A 110 -9.18 0.16 15.75
N PRO A 111 -10.24 -0.33 15.09
CA PRO A 111 -10.42 -0.14 13.64
C PRO A 111 -10.43 1.32 13.20
N ASP A 112 -10.90 2.21 14.09
CA ASP A 112 -11.04 3.65 13.89
C ASP A 112 -10.43 4.42 15.08
N PRO A 113 -9.11 4.64 15.11
CA PRO A 113 -8.47 5.38 16.18
C PRO A 113 -8.80 6.88 16.07
N ALA A 114 -9.45 7.44 17.09
CA ALA A 114 -9.81 8.86 17.16
C ALA A 114 -8.70 9.76 17.77
N GLY A 115 -7.52 9.21 18.07
CA GLY A 115 -6.39 9.97 18.64
C GLY A 115 -5.17 9.10 18.96
N TYR A 116 -4.08 9.75 19.39
CA TYR A 116 -2.80 9.10 19.70
C TYR A 116 -2.80 8.49 21.11
N LEU A 117 -2.87 7.16 21.22
CA LEU A 117 -2.85 6.48 22.53
C LEU A 117 -1.47 6.51 23.20
N LEU A 118 -0.38 6.72 22.46
CA LEU A 118 0.98 6.79 23.03
C LEU A 118 1.21 8.08 23.83
N PHE A 119 0.54 9.18 23.47
CA PHE A 119 0.69 10.51 24.09
C PHE A 119 -0.43 10.85 25.06
N LYS A 120 -1.24 9.86 25.45
CA LYS A 120 -2.38 9.98 26.35
C LYS A 120 -2.05 9.33 27.69
#